data_AF-A0A970U0H5-F1
#
_entry.id   AF-A0A970U0H5-F1
#
_cell.length_a   1.000
_cell.length_b   1.000
_cell.length_c   1.000
_cell.angle_alpha   90.00
_cell.angle_beta   90.00
_cell.angle_gamma   90.00
#
_symmetry.space_group_name_H-M   'P 1'
#
loop_
_entity.id
_entity.type
_entity.pdbx_description
1 polymer ?
#
loop_
_entity_poly.entity_id
_entity_poly.type
_entity_poly.pdbx_seq_one_letter_code
_entity_poly.pdbx_strand_id
1 'polypeptide(L)'
;MRQMVKKPLLTHSHLPLFLLAGTMIGYGLVTFVLNRTLSDRVMRGLISVSAYQNQLARLVATAGLAGSILLLGLAVWCVVQSRGINRAAFILVALASAGPLMVAQASRLLFQVLGLPTMGAGSVLAATFAALVFTLPMTVAFILLAASRSNPRPGRWIALVSALVTLAALVYPLYITVLALLITPGAPGLGPKMTASSYLLYLRFILPGLGLLLLALVSVRQKRTQPEAP
;
A
#
# COMPACT_ATOMS: atom_id res chain seq x y z
N MET A 1 -10.44 -38.04 13.57
CA MET A 1 -10.14 -36.72 12.97
C MET A 1 -9.17 -35.97 13.88
N ARG A 2 -7.90 -35.75 13.48
CA ARG A 2 -6.97 -34.93 14.28
C ARG A 2 -7.47 -33.49 14.30
N GLN A 3 -7.85 -32.96 15.46
CA GLN A 3 -8.02 -31.52 15.65
C GLN A 3 -6.66 -30.86 15.37
N MET A 4 -6.47 -30.35 14.16
CA MET A 4 -5.35 -29.45 13.90
C MET A 4 -5.63 -28.17 14.69
N VAL A 5 -4.98 -28.04 15.83
CA VAL A 5 -4.94 -26.80 16.61
C VAL A 5 -4.52 -25.68 15.65
N LYS A 6 -5.45 -24.77 15.37
CA LYS A 6 -5.22 -23.66 14.44
C LYS A 6 -4.16 -22.75 15.07
N LYS A 7 -3.00 -22.67 14.43
CA LYS A 7 -1.89 -21.86 14.94
C LYS A 7 -2.17 -20.38 14.67
N PRO A 8 -1.95 -19.48 15.65
CA PRO A 8 -2.16 -18.05 15.47
C PRO A 8 -1.26 -17.48 14.37
N LEU A 9 -1.70 -16.37 13.76
CA LEU A 9 -0.99 -15.69 12.67
C LEU A 9 0.45 -15.30 13.06
N LEU A 10 0.65 -14.91 14.31
CA LEU A 10 1.93 -14.64 14.95
C LEU A 10 2.04 -15.44 16.25
N THR A 11 3.23 -15.96 16.55
CA THR A 11 3.43 -16.90 17.67
C THR A 11 3.36 -16.23 19.04
N HIS A 12 3.92 -15.02 19.20
CA HIS A 12 4.02 -14.37 20.51
C HIS A 12 3.04 -13.19 20.66
N SER A 13 3.13 -12.19 19.80
CA SER A 13 2.35 -10.96 19.91
C SER A 13 1.72 -10.54 18.57
N HIS A 14 0.52 -9.98 18.64
CA HIS A 14 -0.17 -9.38 17.49
C HIS A 14 0.16 -7.88 17.32
N LEU A 15 0.86 -7.29 18.28
CA LEU A 15 1.29 -5.90 18.29
C LEU A 15 2.03 -5.45 17.01
N PRO A 16 3.00 -6.21 16.45
CA PRO A 16 3.68 -5.75 15.24
C PRO A 16 2.73 -5.68 14.03
N LEU A 17 1.69 -6.51 13.99
CA LEU A 17 0.68 -6.48 12.92
C LEU A 17 -0.23 -5.24 13.04
N PHE A 18 -0.61 -4.86 14.26
CA PHE A 18 -1.34 -3.60 14.51
C PHE A 18 -0.51 -2.38 14.17
N LEU A 19 0.77 -2.35 14.58
CA LEU A 19 1.67 -1.25 14.25
C LEU A 19 1.92 -1.17 12.74
N LEU A 20 2.11 -2.31 12.08
CA LEU A 20 2.29 -2.37 10.63
C LEU A 20 1.04 -1.85 9.90
N ALA A 21 -0.15 -2.33 10.27
CA ALA A 21 -1.40 -1.86 9.72
C ALA A 21 -1.61 -0.35 9.96
N GLY A 22 -1.38 0.11 11.19
CA GLY A 22 -1.51 1.50 11.60
C GLY A 22 -0.54 2.41 10.87
N THR A 23 0.71 1.99 10.66
CA THR A 23 1.70 2.77 9.90
C THR A 23 1.36 2.84 8.41
N MET A 24 0.83 1.77 7.80
CA MET A 24 0.35 1.82 6.41
C MET A 24 -0.83 2.78 6.23
N ILE A 25 -1.81 2.73 7.12
CA ILE A 25 -2.98 3.62 7.09
C ILE A 25 -2.55 5.06 7.37
N GLY A 26 -1.75 5.27 8.42
CA GLY A 26 -1.25 6.58 8.81
C GLY A 26 -0.41 7.23 7.72
N TYR A 27 0.49 6.48 7.09
CA TYR A 27 1.26 6.95 5.94
C TYR A 27 0.35 7.40 4.78
N GLY A 28 -0.62 6.57 4.41
CA GLY A 28 -1.58 6.90 3.34
C GLY A 28 -2.40 8.15 3.64
N LEU A 29 -2.89 8.31 4.87
CA LEU A 29 -3.66 9.49 5.29
C LEU A 29 -2.83 10.76 5.37
N VAL A 30 -1.65 10.70 6.00
CA VAL A 30 -0.76 11.86 6.16
C VAL A 30 -0.31 12.37 4.80
N THR A 31 0.12 11.48 3.91
CA THR A 31 0.54 11.88 2.55
C THR A 31 -0.63 12.43 1.72
N PHE A 32 -1.83 11.90 1.89
CA PHE A 32 -3.03 12.43 1.24
C PHE A 32 -3.37 13.85 1.72
N VAL A 33 -3.43 14.08 3.04
CA VAL A 33 -3.77 15.38 3.62
C VAL A 33 -2.73 16.44 3.27
N LEU A 34 -1.45 16.11 3.36
CA LEU A 34 -0.35 17.01 3.00
C LEU A 34 -0.40 17.40 1.53
N ASN A 35 -0.64 16.44 0.63
CA ASN A 35 -0.76 16.74 -0.80
C ASN A 35 -1.97 17.66 -1.07
N ARG A 36 -3.13 17.37 -0.46
CA ARG A 36 -4.33 18.19 -0.61
C ARG A 36 -4.11 19.63 -0.13
N THR A 37 -3.44 19.79 1.00
CA THR A 37 -3.14 21.12 1.57
C THR A 37 -2.21 21.93 0.66
N LEU A 38 -1.18 21.29 0.07
CA LEU A 38 -0.30 21.93 -0.88
C LEU A 38 -1.04 22.31 -2.18
N SER A 39 -1.89 21.42 -2.67
CA SER A 39 -2.70 21.67 -3.87
C SER A 39 -3.67 22.86 -3.68
N ASP A 40 -4.35 22.94 -2.54
CA ASP A 40 -5.24 24.06 -2.21
C ASP A 40 -4.50 25.40 -2.17
N ARG A 41 -3.25 25.42 -1.67
CA ARG A 41 -2.42 26.64 -1.64
C ARG A 41 -2.05 27.13 -3.04
N VAL A 42 -1.76 26.23 -3.98
CA VAL A 42 -1.52 26.59 -5.39
C VAL A 42 -2.78 27.15 -6.03
N MET A 43 -3.91 26.46 -5.84
CA MET A 43 -5.19 26.85 -6.46
C MET A 43 -5.67 28.22 -5.98
N ARG A 44 -5.32 28.60 -4.74
CA ARG A 44 -5.59 29.94 -4.19
C ARG A 44 -4.55 30.99 -4.59
N GLY A 45 -3.56 30.64 -5.41
CA GLY A 45 -2.49 31.55 -5.84
C GLY A 45 -1.51 31.95 -4.74
N LEU A 46 -1.51 31.25 -3.58
CA LEU A 46 -0.67 31.60 -2.43
C LEU A 46 0.79 31.20 -2.61
N ILE A 47 1.07 30.27 -3.54
CA ILE A 47 2.42 29.80 -3.87
C ILE A 47 2.55 29.63 -5.39
N SER A 48 3.75 29.85 -5.92
CA SER A 48 4.04 29.59 -7.33
C SER A 48 4.06 28.08 -7.62
N VAL A 49 3.82 27.72 -8.88
CA VAL A 49 3.85 26.31 -9.35
C VAL A 49 5.21 25.66 -9.10
N SER A 50 6.30 26.43 -9.25
CA SER A 50 7.66 25.96 -8.97
C SER A 50 7.93 25.72 -7.48
N ALA A 51 7.41 26.58 -6.60
CA ALA A 51 7.51 26.41 -5.15
C ALA A 51 6.73 25.16 -4.69
N TYR A 52 5.55 24.93 -5.26
CA TYR A 52 4.75 23.73 -5.02
C TYR A 52 5.48 22.45 -5.42
N GLN A 53 6.03 22.39 -6.64
CA GLN A 53 6.76 21.20 -7.11
C GLN A 53 7.96 20.88 -6.22
N ASN A 54 8.69 21.90 -5.75
CA ASN A 54 9.82 21.71 -4.83
C ASN A 54 9.39 21.21 -3.45
N GLN A 55 8.32 21.78 -2.88
CA GLN A 55 7.80 21.34 -1.58
C GLN A 55 7.23 19.91 -1.66
N LEU A 56 6.49 19.60 -2.72
CA LEU A 56 5.96 18.27 -2.97
C LEU A 56 7.09 17.23 -3.10
N ALA A 57 8.13 17.53 -3.87
CA ALA A 57 9.25 16.61 -4.06
C ALA A 57 9.98 16.30 -2.75
N ARG A 58 10.25 17.31 -1.91
CA ARG A 58 10.87 17.10 -0.58
C ARG A 58 9.96 16.31 0.35
N LEU A 59 8.67 16.61 0.35
CA LEU A 59 7.69 15.93 1.19
C LEU A 59 7.55 14.46 0.81
N VAL A 60 7.45 14.14 -0.48
CA VAL A 60 7.36 12.77 -0.96
C VAL A 60 8.66 11.99 -0.70
N ALA A 61 9.83 12.63 -0.86
CA ALA A 61 11.13 11.98 -0.57
C ALA A 61 11.32 11.67 0.93
N THR A 62 11.06 12.64 1.81
CA THR A 62 11.23 12.48 3.26
C THR A 62 10.20 11.53 3.86
N ALA A 63 8.92 11.71 3.52
CA ALA A 63 7.84 10.83 3.98
C ALA A 63 8.03 9.42 3.41
N GLY A 64 8.42 9.29 2.13
CA GLY A 64 8.68 8.00 1.50
C GLY A 64 9.80 7.23 2.17
N LEU A 65 10.92 7.89 2.49
CA LEU A 65 12.04 7.26 3.19
C LEU A 65 11.68 6.87 4.62
N ALA A 66 11.09 7.78 5.39
CA ALA A 66 10.66 7.50 6.76
C ALA A 66 9.63 6.36 6.82
N GLY A 67 8.63 6.42 5.93
CA GLY A 67 7.61 5.38 5.78
C GLY A 67 8.20 4.03 5.40
N SER A 68 9.14 3.99 4.44
CA SER A 68 9.81 2.73 4.05
C SER A 68 10.61 2.12 5.20
N ILE A 69 11.38 2.92 5.95
CA ILE A 69 12.18 2.40 7.08
C ILE A 69 11.25 1.83 8.16
N LEU A 70 10.20 2.57 8.53
CA LEU A 70 9.24 2.14 9.55
C LEU A 70 8.51 0.86 9.13
N LEU A 71 8.00 0.81 7.90
CA LEU A 71 7.32 -0.37 7.37
C LEU A 71 8.25 -1.57 7.28
N LEU A 72 9.51 -1.37 6.87
CA LEU A 72 10.50 -2.45 6.79
C LEU A 72 10.78 -3.03 8.17
N GLY A 73 11.06 -2.19 9.16
CA GLY A 73 11.32 -2.65 10.53
C GLY A 73 10.15 -3.45 11.12
N LEU A 74 8.93 -2.95 10.93
CA LEU A 74 7.71 -3.64 11.38
C LEU A 74 7.45 -4.94 10.60
N ALA A 75 7.68 -4.95 9.29
CA ALA A 75 7.54 -6.15 8.47
C ALA A 75 8.55 -7.23 8.88
N VAL A 76 9.83 -6.86 9.11
CA VAL A 76 10.85 -7.77 9.64
C VAL A 76 10.43 -8.33 11.00
N TRP A 77 9.85 -7.50 11.87
CA TRP A 77 9.34 -7.97 13.15
C TRP A 77 8.20 -8.99 12.99
N CYS A 78 7.30 -8.79 12.03
CA CYS A 78 6.29 -9.79 11.67
C CYS A 78 6.90 -11.07 11.07
N VAL A 79 7.96 -10.96 10.26
CA VAL A 79 8.68 -12.12 9.69
C VAL A 79 9.29 -12.98 10.79
N VAL A 80 9.95 -12.37 11.78
CA VAL A 80 10.58 -13.10 12.90
C VAL A 80 9.53 -13.81 13.78
N GLN A 81 8.35 -13.22 13.93
CA GLN A 81 7.26 -13.78 14.75
C GLN A 81 6.30 -14.72 14.00
N SER A 82 6.57 -15.01 12.73
CA SER A 82 5.71 -15.87 11.90
C SER A 82 6.43 -17.14 11.46
N ARG A 83 5.65 -18.17 11.08
CA ARG A 83 6.15 -19.48 10.64
C ARG A 83 5.40 -19.96 9.39
N GLY A 84 6.06 -20.80 8.60
CA GLY A 84 5.48 -21.41 7.40
C GLY A 84 5.06 -20.38 6.35
N ILE A 85 3.90 -20.59 5.73
CA ILE A 85 3.35 -19.74 4.66
C ILE A 85 3.15 -18.28 5.13
N ASN A 86 2.79 -18.07 6.40
CA ASN A 86 2.63 -16.71 6.95
C ASN A 86 3.95 -15.93 6.91
N ARG A 87 5.09 -16.61 7.12
CA ARG A 87 6.42 -15.98 7.03
C ARG A 87 6.74 -15.54 5.60
N ALA A 88 6.41 -16.37 4.61
CA ALA A 88 6.55 -16.00 3.19
C ALA A 88 5.69 -14.77 2.84
N ALA A 89 4.46 -14.69 3.35
CA ALA A 89 3.61 -13.51 3.18
C ALA A 89 4.25 -12.25 3.77
N PHE A 90 4.80 -12.31 4.99
CA PHE A 90 5.45 -11.14 5.60
C PHE A 90 6.79 -10.78 4.94
N ILE A 91 7.49 -11.72 4.30
CA ILE A 91 8.67 -11.41 3.46
C ILE A 91 8.25 -10.57 2.25
N LEU A 92 7.11 -10.90 1.62
CA LEU A 92 6.56 -10.07 0.54
C LEU A 92 6.12 -8.69 1.02
N VAL A 93 5.57 -8.60 2.24
CA VAL A 93 5.28 -7.29 2.87
C VAL A 93 6.56 -6.49 3.12
N ALA A 94 7.65 -7.15 3.54
CA ALA A 94 8.95 -6.50 3.70
C ALA A 94 9.50 -5.99 2.37
N LEU A 95 9.36 -6.75 1.27
CA LEU A 95 9.67 -6.26 -0.07
C LEU A 95 8.80 -5.07 -0.47
N ALA A 96 7.50 -5.15 -0.19
CA ALA A 96 6.56 -4.06 -0.45
C ALA A 96 6.90 -2.79 0.34
N SER A 97 7.58 -2.87 1.49
CA SER A 97 7.96 -1.70 2.29
C SER A 97 8.87 -0.70 1.54
N ALA A 98 9.54 -1.11 0.45
CA ALA A 98 10.28 -0.21 -0.43
C ALA A 98 9.36 0.68 -1.29
N GLY A 99 8.06 0.37 -1.37
CA GLY A 99 7.06 1.07 -2.16
C GLY A 99 7.05 2.60 -1.95
N PRO A 100 6.84 3.11 -0.72
CA PRO A 100 6.87 4.55 -0.43
C PRO A 100 8.10 5.28 -1.00
N LEU A 101 9.30 4.74 -0.78
CA LEU A 101 10.55 5.30 -1.32
C LEU A 101 10.59 5.24 -2.85
N MET A 102 10.21 4.13 -3.45
CA MET A 102 10.22 3.95 -4.91
C MET A 102 9.24 4.89 -5.62
N VAL A 103 8.06 5.13 -5.03
CA VAL A 103 7.09 6.11 -5.53
C VAL A 103 7.69 7.52 -5.54
N ALA A 104 8.43 7.85 -4.48
CA ALA A 104 9.10 9.14 -4.36
C ALA A 104 10.14 9.34 -5.44
N GLN A 105 10.98 8.33 -5.68
CA GLN A 105 12.01 8.38 -6.71
C GLN A 105 11.42 8.40 -8.12
N ALA A 106 10.38 7.60 -8.38
CA ALA A 106 9.68 7.61 -9.67
C ALA A 106 9.08 8.98 -9.98
N SER A 107 8.43 9.62 -8.99
CA SER A 107 7.88 10.96 -9.14
C SER A 107 8.99 11.99 -9.42
N ARG A 108 10.12 11.90 -8.71
CA ARG A 108 11.27 12.78 -8.93
C ARG A 108 11.85 12.64 -10.33
N LEU A 109 12.10 11.40 -10.77
CA LEU A 109 12.65 11.12 -12.10
C LEU A 109 11.74 11.64 -13.21
N LEU A 110 10.43 11.35 -13.12
CA LEU A 110 9.49 11.68 -14.18
C LEU A 110 9.23 13.19 -14.30
N PHE A 111 9.11 13.90 -13.16
CA PHE A 111 8.74 15.32 -13.18
C PHE A 111 9.92 16.29 -13.11
N GLN A 112 11.04 15.92 -12.49
CA GLN A 112 12.20 16.83 -12.34
C GLN A 112 13.34 16.53 -13.30
N VAL A 113 13.60 15.26 -13.63
CA VAL A 113 14.75 14.86 -14.44
C VAL A 113 14.38 14.71 -15.91
N LEU A 114 13.30 13.99 -16.20
CA LEU A 114 12.82 13.75 -17.57
C LEU A 114 11.96 14.90 -18.13
N GLY A 115 11.60 15.87 -17.29
CA GLY A 115 10.90 17.09 -17.70
C GLY A 115 9.56 16.85 -18.37
N LEU A 116 8.88 15.71 -18.11
CA LEU A 116 7.61 15.37 -18.75
C LEU A 116 6.58 16.47 -18.44
N PRO A 117 6.21 17.30 -19.43
CA PRO A 117 5.49 18.55 -19.19
C PRO A 117 4.00 18.32 -18.90
N THR A 118 3.49 17.11 -19.15
CA THR A 118 2.11 16.76 -18.87
C THR A 118 2.02 16.04 -17.53
N MET A 119 1.35 16.67 -16.54
CA MET A 119 1.00 16.05 -15.25
C MET A 119 0.32 14.67 -15.43
N GLY A 120 -0.28 14.40 -16.60
CA GLY A 120 -0.87 13.12 -16.97
C GLY A 120 0.13 11.97 -17.14
N ALA A 121 1.12 12.06 -18.03
CA ALA A 121 1.96 10.91 -18.37
C ALA A 121 2.88 10.47 -17.22
N GLY A 122 3.49 11.43 -16.52
CA GLY A 122 4.36 11.15 -15.37
C GLY A 122 3.60 10.58 -14.16
N SER A 123 2.38 11.04 -13.90
CA SER A 123 1.58 10.52 -12.77
C SER A 123 1.11 9.09 -13.00
N VAL A 124 0.78 8.77 -14.25
CA VAL A 124 0.31 7.45 -14.67
C VAL A 124 1.43 6.41 -14.62
N LEU A 125 2.64 6.75 -15.10
CA LEU A 125 3.82 5.88 -14.97
C LEU A 125 4.24 5.69 -13.50
N ALA A 126 4.26 6.75 -12.70
CA ALA A 126 4.53 6.66 -11.26
C ALA A 126 3.49 5.78 -10.54
N ALA A 127 2.22 5.86 -10.94
CA ALA A 127 1.15 5.02 -10.40
C ALA A 127 1.36 3.55 -10.72
N THR A 128 1.73 3.22 -11.97
CA THR A 128 2.02 1.85 -12.40
C THR A 128 3.23 1.27 -11.70
N PHE A 129 4.36 1.99 -11.66
CA PHE A 129 5.57 1.52 -10.97
C PHE A 129 5.28 1.18 -9.52
N ALA A 130 4.55 2.05 -8.84
CA ALA A 130 4.19 1.83 -7.46
C ALA A 130 3.11 0.75 -7.27
N ALA A 131 2.22 0.55 -8.24
CA ALA A 131 1.31 -0.58 -8.24
C ALA A 131 2.10 -1.92 -8.28
N LEU A 132 3.12 -2.00 -9.13
CA LEU A 132 3.98 -3.17 -9.27
C LEU A 132 4.88 -3.40 -8.04
N VAL A 133 5.52 -2.36 -7.51
CA VAL A 133 6.49 -2.50 -6.41
C VAL A 133 5.82 -2.70 -5.05
N PHE A 134 4.60 -2.21 -4.87
CA PHE A 134 3.89 -2.28 -3.59
C PHE A 134 2.64 -3.16 -3.64
N THR A 135 1.75 -2.90 -4.58
CA THR A 135 0.39 -3.47 -4.56
C THR A 135 0.40 -4.93 -4.99
N LEU A 136 1.26 -5.29 -5.95
CA LEU A 136 1.47 -6.68 -6.38
C LEU A 136 2.02 -7.56 -5.25
N PRO A 137 3.15 -7.24 -4.59
CA PRO A 137 3.64 -8.06 -3.49
C PRO A 137 2.66 -8.14 -2.32
N MET A 138 1.93 -7.05 -2.02
CA MET A 138 0.85 -7.08 -1.02
C MET A 138 -0.30 -8.01 -1.42
N THR A 139 -0.70 -8.02 -2.70
CA THR A 139 -1.76 -8.90 -3.20
C THR A 139 -1.33 -10.37 -3.10
N VAL A 140 -0.10 -10.68 -3.49
CA VAL A 140 0.46 -12.03 -3.34
C VAL A 140 0.56 -12.42 -1.87
N ALA A 141 0.97 -11.49 -0.99
CA ALA A 141 0.99 -11.74 0.46
C ALA A 141 -0.41 -12.09 1.00
N PHE A 142 -1.45 -11.37 0.58
CA PHE A 142 -2.83 -11.70 0.98
C PHE A 142 -3.31 -13.04 0.42
N ILE A 143 -2.96 -13.38 -0.82
CA ILE A 143 -3.27 -14.71 -1.39
C ILE A 143 -2.61 -15.80 -0.56
N LEU A 144 -1.34 -15.64 -0.18
CA LEU A 144 -0.64 -16.59 0.69
C LEU A 144 -1.31 -16.70 2.06
N LEU A 145 -1.73 -15.58 2.66
CA LEU A 145 -2.46 -15.57 3.94
C LEU A 145 -3.85 -16.23 3.83
N ALA A 146 -4.52 -16.11 2.68
CA ALA A 146 -5.79 -16.76 2.41
C ALA A 146 -5.63 -18.27 2.17
N ALA A 147 -4.57 -18.68 1.46
CA ALA A 147 -4.23 -20.08 1.20
C ALA A 147 -3.67 -20.80 2.44
N SER A 148 -3.21 -20.04 3.44
CA SER A 148 -2.59 -20.58 4.64
C SER A 148 -3.58 -21.42 5.47
N ARG A 149 -3.27 -22.72 5.60
CA ARG A 149 -4.08 -23.66 6.39
C ARG A 149 -4.09 -23.36 7.89
N SER A 150 -3.11 -22.60 8.40
CA SER A 150 -3.07 -22.17 9.81
C SER A 150 -4.10 -21.09 10.11
N ASN A 151 -4.50 -20.31 9.10
CA ASN A 151 -5.44 -19.19 9.29
C ASN A 151 -6.87 -19.73 9.48
N PRO A 152 -7.66 -19.20 10.43
CA PRO A 152 -9.07 -19.53 10.60
C PRO A 152 -9.93 -19.14 9.38
N ARG A 153 -11.08 -19.79 9.20
CA ARG A 153 -12.05 -19.47 8.13
C ARG A 153 -12.34 -17.96 7.98
N PRO A 154 -12.72 -17.20 9.03
CA PRO A 154 -12.94 -15.77 8.91
C PRO A 154 -11.69 -14.98 8.49
N GLY A 155 -10.50 -15.36 8.99
CA GLY A 155 -9.24 -14.72 8.59
C GLY A 155 -8.91 -14.98 7.12
N ARG A 156 -9.18 -16.18 6.60
CA ARG A 156 -8.98 -16.49 5.17
C ARG A 156 -9.90 -15.67 4.28
N TRP A 157 -11.18 -15.52 4.66
CA TRP A 157 -12.12 -14.69 3.91
C TRP A 157 -11.69 -13.22 3.89
N ILE A 158 -11.26 -12.67 5.03
CA ILE A 158 -10.74 -11.30 5.09
C ILE A 158 -9.50 -11.13 4.22
N ALA A 159 -8.57 -12.09 4.25
CA ALA A 159 -7.38 -12.06 3.40
C ALA A 159 -7.75 -12.14 1.92
N LEU A 160 -8.74 -12.97 1.54
CA LEU A 160 -9.20 -13.13 0.16
C LEU A 160 -9.91 -11.86 -0.35
N VAL A 161 -10.79 -11.27 0.46
CA VAL A 161 -11.42 -9.98 0.16
C VAL A 161 -10.36 -8.89 0.03
N SER A 162 -9.38 -8.85 0.95
CA SER A 162 -8.27 -7.90 0.88
C SER A 162 -7.45 -8.09 -0.40
N ALA A 163 -7.18 -9.34 -0.81
CA ALA A 163 -6.51 -9.65 -2.06
C ALA A 163 -7.30 -9.16 -3.28
N LEU A 164 -8.62 -9.35 -3.31
CA LEU A 164 -9.47 -8.86 -4.41
C LEU A 164 -9.47 -7.33 -4.48
N VAL A 165 -9.55 -6.66 -3.33
CA VAL A 165 -9.53 -5.20 -3.26
C VAL A 165 -8.17 -4.65 -3.68
N THR A 166 -7.05 -5.23 -3.21
CA THR A 166 -5.71 -4.81 -3.66
C THR A 166 -5.45 -5.16 -5.12
N LEU A 167 -6.00 -6.27 -5.63
CA LEU A 167 -5.91 -6.63 -7.03
C LEU A 167 -6.64 -5.61 -7.91
N ALA A 168 -7.84 -5.17 -7.53
CA ALA A 168 -8.54 -4.10 -8.23
C ALA A 168 -7.72 -2.79 -8.23
N ALA A 169 -7.09 -2.47 -7.10
CA ALA A 169 -6.18 -1.32 -6.96
C ALA A 169 -4.87 -1.47 -7.75
N LEU A 170 -4.47 -2.69 -8.13
CA LEU A 170 -3.33 -2.97 -9.01
C LEU A 170 -3.71 -2.84 -10.48
N VAL A 171 -4.86 -3.39 -10.88
CA VAL A 171 -5.32 -3.42 -12.28
C VAL A 171 -5.69 -2.04 -12.78
N TYR A 172 -6.31 -1.20 -11.96
CA TYR A 172 -6.78 0.11 -12.39
C TYR A 172 -5.65 1.06 -12.87
N PRO A 173 -4.53 1.25 -12.13
CA PRO A 173 -3.40 2.04 -12.61
C PRO A 173 -2.79 1.49 -13.91
N LEU A 174 -2.68 0.16 -14.02
CA LEU A 174 -2.17 -0.50 -15.23
C LEU A 174 -3.08 -0.23 -16.43
N TYR A 175 -4.39 -0.38 -16.25
CA TYR A 175 -5.38 -0.11 -17.29
C TYR A 175 -5.34 1.35 -17.75
N ILE A 176 -5.28 2.31 -16.82
CA ILE A 176 -5.16 3.74 -17.16
C ILE A 176 -3.84 4.03 -17.88
N THR A 177 -2.76 3.33 -17.53
CA THR A 177 -1.47 3.47 -18.20
C THR A 177 -1.50 2.98 -19.63
N VAL A 178 -2.07 1.79 -19.85
CA VAL A 178 -2.29 1.26 -21.19
C VAL A 178 -3.16 2.24 -21.99
N LEU A 179 -4.26 2.71 -21.42
CA LEU A 179 -5.17 3.64 -22.08
C LEU A 179 -4.51 4.99 -22.40
N ALA A 180 -3.66 5.51 -21.52
CA ALA A 180 -2.93 6.76 -21.74
C ALA A 180 -1.79 6.63 -22.77
N LEU A 181 -1.23 5.42 -22.94
CA LEU A 181 -0.23 5.13 -23.97
C LEU A 181 -0.87 4.89 -25.34
N LEU A 182 -2.07 4.30 -25.39
CA LEU A 182 -2.80 4.00 -26.62
C LEU A 182 -3.63 5.18 -27.15
N ILE A 183 -4.14 6.04 -26.27
CA ILE A 183 -4.98 7.18 -26.64
C ILE A 183 -4.18 8.46 -26.35
N THR A 184 -3.97 9.27 -27.38
CA THR A 184 -3.22 10.53 -27.30
C THR A 184 -3.71 11.42 -26.15
N PRO A 185 -2.79 12.14 -25.47
CA PRO A 185 -3.15 13.05 -24.40
C PRO A 185 -3.99 14.19 -24.97
N GLY A 186 -5.32 14.11 -24.80
CA GLY A 186 -6.27 15.07 -25.35
C GLY A 186 -7.69 14.55 -25.55
N ALA A 187 -7.93 13.23 -25.46
CA ALA A 187 -9.27 12.69 -25.63
C ALA A 187 -10.22 13.11 -24.49
N PRO A 188 -11.43 13.62 -24.81
CA PRO A 188 -12.41 14.05 -23.81
C PRO A 188 -12.82 12.85 -22.93
N GLY A 189 -12.54 12.94 -21.63
CA GLY A 189 -12.81 11.88 -20.65
C GLY A 189 -11.57 11.25 -20.00
N LEU A 190 -10.35 11.54 -20.49
CA LEU A 190 -9.10 11.07 -19.89
C LEU A 190 -8.70 11.89 -18.64
N GLY A 191 -8.99 13.19 -18.62
CA GLY A 191 -8.71 14.09 -17.48
C GLY A 191 -9.32 13.62 -16.15
N PRO A 192 -10.65 13.36 -16.07
CA PRO A 192 -11.29 12.84 -14.86
C PRO A 192 -10.71 11.49 -14.39
N LYS A 193 -10.35 10.61 -15.34
CA LYS A 193 -9.75 9.29 -15.05
C LYS A 193 -8.32 9.40 -14.54
N MET A 194 -7.55 10.37 -15.04
CA MET A 194 -6.20 10.68 -14.54
C MET A 194 -6.24 11.27 -13.13
N THR A 195 -7.22 12.12 -12.81
CA THR A 195 -7.43 12.60 -11.43
C THR A 195 -7.88 11.48 -10.50
N ALA A 196 -8.72 10.55 -10.94
CA ALA A 196 -9.09 9.38 -10.13
C ALA A 196 -7.88 8.48 -9.82
N SER A 197 -6.96 8.32 -10.79
CA SER A 197 -5.70 7.59 -10.61
C SER A 197 -4.82 8.18 -9.50
N SER A 198 -4.78 9.51 -9.36
CA SER A 198 -3.99 10.15 -8.30
C SER A 198 -4.58 9.92 -6.89
N TYR A 199 -5.91 9.80 -6.75
CA TYR A 199 -6.53 9.37 -5.49
C TYR A 199 -6.20 7.91 -5.14
N LEU A 200 -6.14 7.05 -6.15
CA LEU A 200 -5.79 5.63 -5.98
C LEU A 200 -4.33 5.42 -5.54
N LEU A 201 -3.42 6.36 -5.85
CA LEU A 201 -2.03 6.36 -5.33
C LEU A 201 -1.97 6.35 -3.80
N TYR A 202 -2.95 6.94 -3.11
CA TYR A 202 -2.98 7.02 -1.64
C TYR A 202 -3.77 5.87 -1.03
N LEU A 203 -4.91 5.53 -1.64
CA LEU A 203 -5.75 4.40 -1.25
C LEU A 203 -5.01 3.06 -1.25
N ARG A 204 -4.03 2.87 -2.14
CA ARG A 204 -3.26 1.63 -2.21
C ARG A 204 -2.49 1.30 -0.94
N PHE A 205 -2.17 2.26 -0.06
CA PHE A 205 -1.53 1.98 1.24
C PHE A 205 -2.58 1.71 2.31
N ILE A 206 -3.68 2.46 2.27
CA ILE A 206 -4.78 2.37 3.25
C ILE A 206 -5.51 1.03 3.14
N LEU A 207 -5.85 0.59 1.92
CA LEU A 207 -6.60 -0.64 1.67
C LEU A 207 -5.91 -1.90 2.23
N PRO A 208 -4.65 -2.19 1.90
CA PRO A 208 -3.92 -3.29 2.53
C PRO A 208 -3.72 -3.09 4.04
N GLY A 209 -3.51 -1.85 4.50
CA GLY A 209 -3.43 -1.56 5.93
C GLY A 209 -4.69 -1.95 6.69
N LEU A 210 -5.87 -1.61 6.14
CA LEU A 210 -7.17 -2.02 6.70
C LEU A 210 -7.35 -3.54 6.68
N GLY A 211 -6.92 -4.21 5.60
CA GLY A 211 -6.93 -5.67 5.51
C GLY A 211 -6.11 -6.33 6.62
N LEU A 212 -4.89 -5.84 6.85
CA LEU A 212 -4.03 -6.32 7.94
C LEU A 212 -4.62 -5.99 9.33
N LEU A 213 -5.25 -4.84 9.51
CA LEU A 213 -5.91 -4.45 10.75
C LEU A 213 -7.06 -5.41 11.09
N LEU A 214 -7.92 -5.72 10.12
CA LEU A 214 -9.02 -6.67 10.28
C LEU A 214 -8.50 -8.08 10.59
N LEU A 215 -7.44 -8.52 9.91
CA LEU A 215 -6.76 -9.77 10.22
C LEU A 215 -6.21 -9.79 11.64
N ALA A 216 -5.59 -8.70 12.09
CA ALA A 216 -5.08 -8.57 13.46
C ALA A 216 -6.20 -8.67 14.50
N LEU A 217 -7.33 -7.99 14.27
CA LEU A 217 -8.50 -8.03 15.15
C LEU A 217 -9.10 -9.44 15.25
N VAL A 218 -9.27 -10.12 14.13
CA VAL A 218 -9.77 -11.51 14.12
C VAL A 218 -8.79 -12.46 14.79
N SER A 219 -7.49 -12.29 14.56
CA SER A 219 -6.46 -13.12 15.20
C SER A 219 -6.44 -12.97 16.72
N VAL A 220 -6.55 -11.73 17.23
CA VAL A 220 -6.61 -11.46 18.68
C VAL A 220 -7.89 -12.03 19.30
N ARG A 221 -9.05 -11.82 18.66
CA ARG A 221 -10.32 -12.37 19.16
C ARG A 221 -10.25 -13.89 19.29
N GLN A 222 -9.57 -14.56 18.37
CA GLN A 222 -9.44 -16.01 18.40
C GLN A 222 -8.48 -16.53 19.46
N LYS A 223 -7.33 -15.85 19.66
CA LYS A 223 -6.41 -16.16 20.76
C LYS A 223 -7.11 -16.05 22.12
N ARG A 224 -8.09 -15.14 22.27
CA ARG A 224 -8.89 -15.02 23.50
C ARG A 224 -9.92 -16.14 23.68
N THR A 225 -10.51 -16.65 22.59
CA THR A 225 -11.51 -17.74 22.65
C THR A 225 -10.93 -19.15 22.73
N GLN A 226 -9.63 -19.32 22.44
CA GLN A 226 -8.91 -20.57 22.67
C GLN A 226 -7.90 -20.36 23.80
N PRO A 227 -8.34 -20.41 25.08
CA PRO A 227 -7.39 -20.48 26.17
C PRO A 227 -6.60 -21.78 26.01
N GLU A 228 -5.28 -21.66 26.18
CA GLU A 228 -4.35 -22.79 26.16
C GLU A 228 -4.90 -23.86 27.13
N ALA A 229 -5.27 -25.03 26.59
CA ALA A 229 -5.51 -26.18 27.44
C ALA A 229 -4.17 -26.50 28.13
N PRO A 230 -4.17 -26.69 29.47
CA PRO A 230 -2.96 -26.91 30.26
C PRO A 230 -2.18 -28.15 29.79
#